data_AF-A0A2J7ZU92-F1
#
_entry.id   AF-A0A2J7ZU92-F1
#
_cell.length_a   1.000
_cell.length_b   1.000
_cell.length_c   1.000
_cell.angle_alpha   90.00
_cell.angle_beta   90.00
_cell.angle_gamma   90.00
#
_symmetry.space_group_name_H-M   'P 1'
#
loop_
_entity.id
_entity.type
_entity.pdbx_description
1 polymer ?
#
loop_
_entity_poly.entity_id
_entity_poly.type
_entity_poly.pdbx_seq_one_letter_code
_entity_poly.pdbx_strand_id
1 'polypeptide(L)'
;MDKVFKEVSVKKLYKDCMFLAKFFGRRQGNEAVLLGQVRQQFKANMQELDDDKIKEQKEAAIRALHNMHLLEADRYVRDKKK
;
A
#
# COMPACT_ATOMS: atom_id res chain seq x y z
N MET A 1 -11.25 -10.81 -10.61
CA MET A 1 -10.14 -10.15 -9.89
C MET A 1 -9.20 -11.16 -9.23
N ASP A 2 -9.61 -12.41 -9.00
CA ASP A 2 -8.80 -13.45 -8.31
C ASP A 2 -7.44 -13.78 -8.94
N LYS A 3 -7.29 -13.65 -10.27
CA LYS A 3 -6.00 -13.85 -10.95
C LYS A 3 -4.94 -12.82 -10.56
N VAL A 4 -5.33 -11.55 -10.42
CA VAL A 4 -4.41 -10.44 -10.09
C VAL A 4 -3.81 -10.64 -8.69
N PHE A 5 -4.61 -11.11 -7.74
CA PHE A 5 -4.19 -11.35 -6.35
C PHE A 5 -3.27 -12.57 -6.20
N LYS A 6 -3.39 -13.55 -7.08
CA LYS A 6 -2.44 -14.67 -7.18
C LYS A 6 -1.10 -14.26 -7.78
N GLU A 7 -1.07 -13.27 -8.67
CA GLU A 7 0.14 -12.87 -9.41
C GLU A 7 1.02 -11.87 -8.65
N VAL A 8 0.44 -10.99 -7.80
CA VAL A 8 1.24 -10.02 -7.05
C VAL A 8 1.94 -10.68 -5.87
N SER A 9 3.26 -10.83 -5.99
CA SER A 9 4.08 -11.33 -4.86
C SER A 9 4.00 -10.41 -3.64
N VAL A 10 3.98 -11.01 -2.44
CA VAL A 10 4.01 -10.29 -1.16
C VAL A 10 5.22 -9.34 -1.09
N LYS A 11 6.37 -9.73 -1.67
CA LYS A 11 7.58 -8.91 -1.72
C LYS A 11 7.39 -7.64 -2.56
N LYS A 12 6.67 -7.72 -3.68
CA LYS A 12 6.36 -6.53 -4.49
C LYS A 12 5.37 -5.64 -3.74
N LEU A 13 4.31 -6.22 -3.17
CA LEU A 13 3.32 -5.48 -2.39
C LEU A 13 3.97 -4.71 -1.23
N TYR A 14 4.89 -5.33 -0.51
CA TYR A 14 5.68 -4.67 0.54
C TYR A 14 6.47 -3.47 0.01
N LYS A 15 7.19 -3.62 -1.11
CA LYS A 15 7.97 -2.52 -1.71
C LYS A 15 7.06 -1.36 -2.13
N ASP A 16 5.92 -1.67 -2.73
CA ASP A 16 4.96 -0.67 -3.19
C ASP A 16 4.34 0.09 -2.00
N CYS A 17 3.96 -0.62 -0.92
CA CYS A 17 3.50 0.01 0.32
C CYS A 17 4.58 0.86 1.00
N MET A 18 5.84 0.42 1.01
CA MET A 18 6.97 1.17 1.56
C MET A 18 7.25 2.44 0.77
N PHE A 19 7.18 2.38 -0.56
CA PHE A 19 7.32 3.55 -1.42
C PHE A 19 6.21 4.57 -1.14
N LEU A 20 4.97 4.10 -1.03
CA LEU A 20 3.82 4.95 -0.74
C LEU A 20 3.94 5.63 0.64
N ALA A 21 4.26 4.86 1.68
CA ALA A 21 4.46 5.37 3.03
C ALA A 21 5.59 6.42 3.07
N LYS A 22 6.68 6.21 2.31
CA LYS A 22 7.76 7.18 2.16
C LYS A 22 7.29 8.46 1.49
N PHE A 23 6.57 8.36 0.37
CA PHE A 23 6.06 9.50 -0.37
C PHE A 23 5.16 10.39 0.51
N PHE A 24 4.21 9.78 1.22
CA PHE A 24 3.34 10.51 2.15
C PHE A 24 4.06 11.06 3.35
N GLY A 25 4.89 10.23 3.94
CA GLY A 25 5.68 10.54 5.10
C GLY A 25 6.47 11.82 4.95
N ARG A 26 7.08 12.00 3.78
CA ARG A 26 7.81 13.21 3.43
C ARG A 26 6.91 14.43 3.31
N ARG A 27 5.72 14.27 2.72
CA ARG A 27 4.75 15.36 2.57
C ARG A 27 4.12 15.79 3.90
N GLN A 28 3.96 14.86 4.84
CA GLN A 28 3.30 15.09 6.13
C GLN A 28 4.28 15.29 7.31
N GLY A 29 5.58 15.05 7.11
CA GLY A 29 6.60 15.14 8.17
C GLY A 29 6.63 13.94 9.13
N ASN A 30 6.02 12.80 8.75
CA ASN A 30 5.89 11.60 9.60
C ASN A 30 6.41 10.30 8.92
N GLU A 31 7.39 10.41 8.01
CA GLU A 31 7.96 9.28 7.25
C GLU A 31 8.34 8.07 8.11
N ALA A 32 9.09 8.29 9.20
CA ALA A 32 9.54 7.21 10.06
C ALA A 32 8.36 6.41 10.65
N VAL A 33 7.27 7.09 11.01
CA VAL A 33 6.08 6.48 11.61
C VAL A 33 5.37 5.61 10.58
N LEU A 34 5.09 6.15 9.38
CA LEU A 34 4.37 5.41 8.34
C LEU A 34 5.17 4.19 7.85
N LEU A 35 6.50 4.35 7.68
CA LEU A 35 7.37 3.22 7.35
C LEU A 35 7.39 2.16 8.45
N GLY A 36 7.39 2.57 9.72
CA GLY A 36 7.30 1.69 10.87
C GLY A 36 6.01 0.87 10.88
N GLN A 37 4.87 1.51 10.63
CA GLN A 37 3.56 0.86 10.57
C GLN A 37 3.49 -0.20 9.46
N VAL A 38 3.96 0.11 8.25
CA VAL A 38 4.00 -0.87 7.15
C VAL A 38 4.88 -2.06 7.54
N ARG A 39 6.07 -1.84 8.08
CA ARG A 39 6.96 -2.92 8.54
C ARG A 39 6.30 -3.79 9.61
N GLN A 40 5.66 -3.16 10.59
CA GLN A 40 4.99 -3.87 11.69
C GLN A 40 3.87 -4.77 11.17
N GLN A 41 3.03 -4.27 10.26
CA GLN A 41 1.93 -5.05 9.68
C GLN A 41 2.42 -6.27 8.90
N PHE A 42 3.46 -6.11 8.07
CA PHE A 42 4.04 -7.25 7.33
C PHE A 42 4.74 -8.25 8.27
N LYS A 43 5.42 -7.77 9.31
CA LYS A 43 6.07 -8.65 10.29
C LYS A 43 5.06 -9.45 11.12
N ALA A 44 3.96 -8.81 11.53
CA ALA A 44 2.91 -9.45 12.33
C ALA A 44 2.22 -10.61 11.58
N ASN A 45 2.10 -10.51 10.25
CA ASN A 45 1.45 -11.52 9.41
C ASN A 45 2.45 -12.42 8.66
N MET A 46 3.74 -12.40 9.02
CA MET A 46 4.79 -13.12 8.29
C MET A 46 4.62 -14.65 8.33
N GLN A 47 3.98 -15.17 9.37
CA GLN A 47 3.71 -16.59 9.57
C GLN A 47 2.22 -16.92 9.41
N GLU A 48 1.44 -16.04 8.78
CA GLU A 48 0.05 -16.33 8.48
C GLU A 48 -0.04 -17.50 7.48
N LEU A 49 -0.93 -18.45 7.76
CA LEU A 49 -1.16 -19.66 6.97
C LEU A 49 -2.62 -19.76 6.50
N ASP A 50 -3.51 -18.92 7.03
CA ASP A 50 -4.89 -18.81 6.56
C ASP A 50 -4.93 -18.10 5.19
N ASP A 51 -5.24 -18.88 4.15
CA ASP A 51 -5.28 -18.41 2.77
C ASP A 51 -6.30 -17.29 2.55
N ASP A 52 -7.46 -17.33 3.22
CA ASP A 52 -8.51 -16.33 3.07
C ASP A 52 -8.08 -15.02 3.73
N LYS A 53 -7.45 -15.10 4.91
CA LYS A 53 -6.89 -13.93 5.58
C LYS A 53 -5.75 -13.30 4.79
N ILE A 54 -4.84 -14.11 4.23
CA ILE A 54 -3.76 -13.63 3.35
C ILE A 54 -4.35 -12.91 2.13
N LYS A 55 -5.39 -13.49 1.52
CA LYS A 55 -6.07 -12.88 0.38
C LYS A 55 -6.67 -11.53 0.76
N GLU A 56 -7.44 -11.46 1.84
CA GLU A 56 -8.06 -10.22 2.31
C GLU A 56 -7.02 -9.12 2.58
N GLN A 57 -5.92 -9.47 3.25
CA GLN A 57 -4.83 -8.52 3.53
C GLN A 57 -4.16 -8.00 2.27
N LYS A 58 -3.92 -8.88 1.28
CA LYS A 58 -3.40 -8.47 -0.03
C LYS A 58 -4.36 -7.54 -0.75
N GLU A 59 -5.65 -7.87 -0.75
CA GLU A 59 -6.69 -7.04 -1.36
C GLU A 59 -6.78 -5.66 -0.71
N ALA A 60 -6.72 -5.59 0.62
CA ALA A 60 -6.74 -4.33 1.35
C ALA A 60 -5.54 -3.44 0.99
N ALA A 61 -4.33 -4.01 0.92
CA ALA A 61 -3.13 -3.28 0.51
C ALA A 61 -3.19 -2.81 -0.95
N ILE A 62 -3.68 -3.64 -1.88
CA ILE A 62 -3.85 -3.27 -3.29
C ILE A 62 -4.90 -2.15 -3.44
N ARG A 63 -6.03 -2.24 -2.72
CA ARG A 63 -7.04 -1.17 -2.68
C ARG A 63 -6.44 0.14 -2.17
N ALA A 64 -5.64 0.10 -1.10
CA ALA A 64 -4.96 1.30 -0.59
C ALA A 64 -4.02 1.92 -1.64
N LEU A 65 -3.21 1.11 -2.34
CA LEU A 65 -2.34 1.58 -3.42
C LEU A 65 -3.13 2.19 -4.58
N HIS A 66 -4.24 1.56 -4.97
CA HIS A 66 -5.09 2.05 -6.05
C HIS A 66 -5.76 3.39 -5.70
N ASN A 67 -6.38 3.48 -4.53
CA ASN A 67 -6.98 4.71 -4.01
C ASN A 67 -5.98 5.87 -4.03
N MET A 68 -4.71 5.55 -3.83
CA MET A 68 -3.65 6.54 -3.86
C MET A 68 -3.31 7.06 -5.24
N HIS A 69 -3.21 6.19 -6.23
CA HIS A 69 -3.05 6.65 -7.60
C HIS A 69 -4.21 7.55 -8.03
N LEU A 70 -5.45 7.22 -7.62
CA LEU A 70 -6.62 8.05 -7.90
C LEU A 70 -6.52 9.43 -7.21
N LEU A 71 -6.18 9.48 -5.92
CA LEU A 71 -6.04 10.73 -5.18
C LEU A 71 -4.98 11.65 -5.76
N GLU A 72 -3.81 11.12 -6.16
CA GLU A 72 -2.77 11.94 -6.80
C GLU A 72 -3.16 12.36 -8.23
N ALA A 73 -3.87 11.52 -8.98
CA ALA A 73 -4.41 11.91 -10.29
C ALA A 73 -5.41 13.07 -10.17
N ASP A 74 -6.34 12.98 -9.21
CA ASP A 74 -7.30 14.05 -8.91
C ASP A 74 -6.61 15.34 -8.47
N ARG A 75 -5.56 15.23 -7.64
CA ARG A 75 -4.78 16.38 -7.20
C ARG A 75 -4.07 17.03 -8.39
N TYR A 76 -3.45 16.25 -9.26
CA TYR A 76 -2.80 16.78 -10.47
C TYR A 76 -3.76 17.53 -11.39
N VAL A 77 -4.98 17.01 -11.58
CA VAL A 77 -6.03 17.68 -12.36
C VAL A 77 -6.45 19.00 -11.69
N ARG A 78 -6.59 19.03 -10.37
CA ARG A 78 -6.94 20.25 -9.62
C ARG A 78 -5.83 21.31 -9.71
N ASP A 79 -4.58 20.90 -9.56
CA ASP A 79 -3.42 21.81 -9.62
C ASP A 79 -3.24 22.41 -11.03
N LYS A 80 -3.63 21.70 -12.10
CA LYS A 80 -3.67 22.22 -13.48
C LYS A 80 -4.80 23.20 -13.79
N LYS A 81 -5.87 23.19 -12.99
CA LYS A 81 -7.04 24.07 -13.15
C LYS A 81 -6.91 25.38 -12.36
N LYS A 82 -5.89 25.52 -11.53
CA LYS A 82 -5.51 26.76 -10.84
C LYS A 82 -4.51 27.54 -11.66
#